data_AF-A0A368HDE2-F1
#
_entry.id   AF-A0A368HDE2-F1
#
_cell.length_a   1.000
_cell.length_b   1.000
_cell.length_c   1.000
_cell.angle_alpha   90.00
_cell.angle_beta   90.00
_cell.angle_gamma   90.00
#
_symmetry.space_group_name_H-M   'P 1'
#
loop_
_entity.id
_entity.type
_entity.pdbx_description
1 polymer ?
#
loop_
_entity_poly.entity_id
_entity_poly.type
_entity_poly.pdbx_seq_one_letter_code
_entity_poly.pdbx_strand_id
1 'polypeptide(L)'
;MALFGWDDEHYKNSTKSGSLQPLGEAPQPQETTTRPVPSTTLIDSCDNMTPYIRQRIVDIHNEYRSQLAKGQVRSGKPGKANLYTATNIYKMRYDLTLEEEAQAYVDSCPRGGSALSTRPQSGENIEVNPSQTISCLVAVENV
;
A
#
# COMPACT_ATOMS: atom_id res chain seq x y z
N MET A 1 9.39 -2.24 -0.50
CA MET A 1 8.67 -2.19 -1.79
C MET A 1 7.98 -0.84 -1.89
N ALA A 2 8.16 -0.06 -2.96
CA ALA A 2 7.42 1.19 -3.14
C ALA A 2 6.18 0.91 -4.00
N LEU A 3 5.03 0.72 -3.35
CA LEU A 3 3.76 0.30 -3.98
C LEU A 3 2.77 1.45 -4.17
N PHE A 4 3.27 2.70 -4.22
CA PHE A 4 2.41 3.88 -4.05
C PHE A 4 2.71 4.98 -5.06
N GLY A 5 1.67 5.36 -5.79
CA GLY A 5 1.62 6.57 -6.59
C GLY A 5 1.22 7.79 -5.76
N TRP A 6 1.55 8.97 -6.27
CA TRP A 6 1.10 10.27 -5.74
C TRP A 6 -0.21 10.68 -6.45
N ASP A 7 -1.09 11.39 -5.75
CA ASP A 7 -2.30 11.96 -6.36
C ASP A 7 -1.93 13.20 -7.19
N ASP A 8 -1.69 13.01 -8.49
CA ASP A 8 -1.63 14.10 -9.47
C ASP A 8 -2.98 14.22 -10.18
N GLU A 9 -3.83 15.12 -9.68
CA GLU A 9 -5.18 15.41 -10.21
C GLU A 9 -5.16 16.18 -11.57
N HIS A 10 -4.11 16.03 -12.39
CA HIS A 10 -3.91 16.83 -13.61
C HIS A 10 -3.58 16.06 -14.90
N TYR A 11 -3.67 14.72 -14.96
CA TYR A 11 -3.65 14.01 -16.24
C TYR A 11 -5.07 13.87 -16.82
N LYS A 12 -5.47 14.85 -17.63
CA LYS A 12 -6.83 14.99 -18.21
C LYS A 12 -7.10 13.99 -19.37
N ASN A 13 -8.29 13.40 -19.29
CA ASN A 13 -9.26 13.08 -20.36
C ASN A 13 -8.90 12.11 -21.51
N SER A 14 -9.54 10.93 -21.49
CA SER A 14 -10.10 10.31 -22.70
C SER A 14 -11.44 9.61 -22.41
N THR A 15 -12.51 10.35 -22.74
CA THR A 15 -13.85 9.99 -23.20
C THR A 15 -14.32 8.53 -23.17
N LYS A 16 -15.40 8.24 -22.41
CA LYS A 16 -16.68 7.78 -23.00
C LYS A 16 -17.91 8.00 -22.09
N SER A 17 -18.76 8.92 -22.56
CA SER A 17 -20.23 9.07 -22.48
C SER A 17 -21.02 8.31 -21.40
N GLY A 18 -21.76 9.06 -20.57
CA GLY A 18 -22.62 8.55 -19.51
C GLY A 18 -24.08 8.24 -19.87
N SER A 19 -24.87 7.97 -18.83
CA SER A 19 -26.32 8.24 -18.76
C SER A 19 -26.78 8.29 -17.29
N LEU A 20 -27.73 9.17 -17.01
CA LEU A 20 -28.28 9.53 -15.69
C LEU A 20 -29.28 8.49 -15.15
N GLN A 21 -29.45 8.51 -13.81
CA GLN A 21 -30.28 7.63 -12.95
C GLN A 21 -31.80 7.84 -13.10
N PRO A 22 -32.64 7.07 -12.38
CA PRO A 22 -33.33 7.74 -11.25
C PRO A 22 -33.51 6.93 -9.96
N LEU A 23 -33.87 7.68 -8.91
CA LEU A 23 -34.08 7.34 -7.49
C LEU A 23 -35.39 6.60 -7.16
N GLY A 24 -35.32 5.65 -6.21
CA GLY A 24 -36.29 5.46 -5.10
C GLY A 24 -37.36 4.36 -5.21
N GLU A 25 -37.34 3.39 -4.27
CA GLU A 25 -38.50 2.88 -3.49
C GLU A 25 -37.98 1.96 -2.34
N ALA A 26 -38.67 1.95 -1.19
CA ALA A 26 -38.26 1.29 0.07
C ALA A 26 -39.08 -0.03 0.36
N PRO A 27 -39.07 -0.65 1.57
CA PRO A 27 -38.40 -1.94 1.85
C PRO A 27 -39.32 -3.10 2.29
N GLN A 28 -38.89 -4.38 2.14
CA GLN A 28 -39.31 -5.56 2.94
C GLN A 28 -38.69 -6.88 2.40
N PRO A 29 -38.63 -8.01 3.16
CA PRO A 29 -38.27 -8.25 4.57
C PRO A 29 -37.02 -9.19 4.71
N GLN A 30 -36.38 -9.16 5.88
CA GLN A 30 -35.18 -9.95 6.23
C GLN A 30 -35.41 -11.46 6.25
N GLU A 31 -34.56 -12.22 5.56
CA GLU A 31 -34.29 -13.63 5.86
C GLU A 31 -32.89 -13.78 6.47
N THR A 32 -32.87 -14.24 7.72
CA THR A 32 -31.68 -14.58 8.49
C THR A 32 -31.03 -15.83 7.90
N THR A 33 -29.99 -15.66 7.08
CA THR A 33 -29.11 -16.78 6.68
C THR A 33 -27.70 -16.54 7.22
N THR A 34 -27.30 -17.45 8.09
CA THR A 34 -26.04 -17.53 8.84
C THR A 34 -24.81 -17.25 7.97
N ARG A 35 -24.11 -16.18 8.31
CA ARG A 35 -22.77 -15.82 7.82
C ARG A 35 -21.82 -17.00 8.03
N PRO A 36 -21.17 -17.57 6.99
CA PRO A 36 -20.02 -18.43 7.24
C PRO A 36 -18.95 -17.53 7.87
N VAL A 37 -18.65 -17.81 9.14
CA VAL A 37 -17.45 -17.29 9.81
C VAL A 37 -16.27 -17.74 8.94
N PRO A 38 -15.47 -16.84 8.37
CA PRO A 38 -14.27 -17.28 7.67
C PRO A 38 -13.38 -17.96 8.71
N SER A 39 -13.21 -19.27 8.53
CA SER A 39 -12.29 -20.09 9.31
C SER A 39 -10.92 -19.44 9.29
N THR A 40 -10.28 -19.38 10.45
CA THR A 40 -8.91 -18.91 10.64
C THR A 40 -7.95 -19.92 9.99
N THR A 41 -7.86 -19.89 8.66
CA THR A 41 -6.80 -20.58 7.93
C THR A 41 -5.54 -19.76 8.14
N LEU A 42 -4.54 -20.35 8.81
CA LEU A 42 -3.22 -19.75 8.94
C LEU A 42 -2.68 -19.47 7.53
N ILE A 43 -2.68 -18.20 7.15
CA ILE A 43 -2.13 -17.70 5.89
C ILE A 43 -0.61 -17.64 6.09
N ASP A 44 0.02 -18.81 6.14
CA ASP A 44 1.44 -18.95 6.48
C ASP A 44 2.34 -19.00 5.24
N SER A 45 1.74 -18.88 4.04
CA SER A 45 2.45 -18.85 2.77
C SER A 45 2.29 -17.49 2.10
N CYS A 46 3.40 -16.94 1.61
CA CYS A 46 3.42 -15.69 0.87
C CYS A 46 3.04 -15.86 -0.60
N ASP A 47 2.03 -16.71 -0.86
CA ASP A 47 1.69 -17.10 -2.22
C ASP A 47 1.09 -15.95 -3.03
N ASN A 48 0.55 -14.90 -2.40
CA ASN A 48 0.04 -13.72 -3.10
C ASN A 48 -0.10 -12.48 -2.20
N MET A 49 0.05 -11.29 -2.81
CA MET A 49 -0.33 -10.01 -2.24
C MET A 49 -1.85 -9.96 -1.99
N THR A 50 -2.28 -10.19 -0.75
CA THR A 50 -3.70 -10.14 -0.38
C THR A 50 -4.20 -8.70 -0.22
N PRO A 51 -5.51 -8.41 -0.41
CA PRO A 51 -6.07 -7.08 -0.15
C PRO A 51 -5.75 -6.54 1.25
N TYR A 52 -5.68 -7.42 2.25
CA TYR A 52 -5.30 -7.05 3.61
C TYR A 52 -3.85 -6.56 3.70
N ILE A 53 -2.92 -7.28 3.06
CA ILE A 53 -1.50 -6.87 3.00
C ILE A 53 -1.39 -5.53 2.26
N ARG A 54 -2.05 -5.38 1.10
CA ARG A 54 -2.06 -4.11 0.34
C ARG A 54 -2.47 -2.93 1.21
N GLN A 55 -3.58 -3.08 1.94
CA GLN A 55 -4.07 -2.04 2.85
C GLN A 55 -3.06 -1.76 3.96
N ARG A 56 -2.48 -2.80 4.56
CA ARG A 56 -1.49 -2.63 5.64
C ARG A 56 -0.27 -1.83 5.19
N ILE A 57 0.23 -2.06 3.98
CA ILE A 57 1.39 -1.31 3.47
C ILE A 57 1.03 0.17 3.30
N VAL A 58 -0.14 0.52 2.74
CA VAL A 58 -0.61 1.93 2.62
C VAL A 58 -0.71 2.58 3.99
N ASP A 59 -1.27 1.85 4.95
CA ASP A 59 -1.55 2.38 6.28
C ASP A 59 -0.26 2.70 7.02
N ILE A 60 0.72 1.80 7.01
CA ILE A 60 2.05 2.03 7.63
C ILE A 60 2.73 3.26 7.02
N HIS A 61 2.72 3.38 5.69
CA HIS A 61 3.34 4.52 5.01
C HIS A 61 2.65 5.83 5.36
N ASN A 62 1.32 5.86 5.31
CA ASN A 62 0.55 7.05 5.64
C ASN A 62 0.63 7.41 7.13
N GLU A 63 0.76 6.42 8.02
CA GLU A 63 0.98 6.64 9.44
C GLU A 63 2.32 7.36 9.66
N TYR A 64 3.42 6.86 9.10
CA TYR A 64 4.73 7.50 9.22
C TYR A 64 4.77 8.88 8.57
N ARG A 65 4.13 9.05 7.41
CA ARG A 65 3.99 10.36 6.75
C ARG A 65 3.23 11.36 7.61
N SER A 66 2.17 10.92 8.29
CA SER A 66 1.41 11.73 9.26
C SER A 66 2.25 12.10 10.48
N GLN A 67 2.99 11.15 11.05
CA GLN A 67 3.89 11.43 12.19
C GLN A 67 4.97 12.44 11.81
N LEU A 68 5.54 12.31 10.61
CA LEU A 68 6.51 13.26 10.07
C LEU A 68 5.90 14.65 9.89
N ALA A 69 4.72 14.74 9.26
CA ALA A 69 4.02 16.02 9.05
C ALA A 69 3.78 16.77 10.37
N LYS A 70 3.49 16.04 11.45
CA LYS A 70 3.25 16.56 12.80
C LYS A 70 4.53 16.85 13.59
N GLY A 71 5.72 16.62 13.04
CA GLY A 71 6.99 16.83 13.75
C GLY A 71 7.21 15.85 14.92
N GLN A 72 6.63 14.64 14.82
CA GLN A 72 6.69 13.63 15.88
C GLN A 72 7.86 12.65 15.71
N VAL A 73 8.56 12.70 14.58
CA VAL A 73 9.65 11.77 14.25
C VAL A 73 10.97 12.25 14.86
N ARG A 74 11.64 11.40 15.63
CA ARG A 74 12.95 11.71 16.24
C ARG A 74 14.01 11.91 15.16
N SER A 75 14.85 12.93 15.31
CA SER A 75 16.03 13.10 14.46
C SER A 75 17.04 11.99 14.71
N GLY A 76 17.66 11.47 13.64
CA GLY A 76 18.75 10.50 13.74
C GLY A 76 20.05 11.08 14.32
N LYS A 77 20.13 12.41 14.49
CA LYS A 77 21.31 13.08 15.07
C LYS A 77 21.20 13.13 16.60
N PRO A 78 22.19 12.60 17.34
CA PRO A 78 22.18 12.64 18.81
C PRO A 78 22.01 14.06 19.35
N GLY A 79 21.17 14.20 20.38
CA GLY A 79 20.91 15.49 21.03
C GLY A 79 20.12 16.49 20.19
N LYS A 80 19.57 16.10 19.03
CA LYS A 80 18.65 16.94 18.25
C LYS A 80 17.20 16.62 18.59
N ALA A 81 16.37 17.66 18.56
CA ALA A 81 14.92 17.54 18.64
C ALA A 81 14.37 16.72 17.47
N ASN A 82 13.06 16.47 17.50
CA ASN A 82 12.35 15.85 16.39
C ASN A 82 12.55 16.62 15.07
N LEU A 83 12.30 15.92 13.95
CA LEU A 83 12.21 16.52 12.63
C LEU A 83 11.13 17.61 12.63
N TYR A 84 11.34 18.64 11.82
CA TYR A 84 10.40 19.75 11.69
C TYR A 84 9.06 19.27 11.12
N THR A 85 8.00 20.02 11.42
CA THR A 85 6.70 19.83 10.77
C THR A 85 6.84 20.06 9.28
N ALA A 86 6.00 19.39 8.51
CA ALA A 86 5.99 19.49 7.06
C ALA A 86 4.56 19.77 6.57
N THR A 87 4.46 20.61 5.56
CA THR A 87 3.23 20.88 4.83
C THR A 87 3.27 20.15 3.48
N ASN A 88 2.10 19.93 2.87
CA ASN A 88 1.96 19.29 1.55
C ASN A 88 2.55 17.87 1.47
N ILE A 89 2.51 17.10 2.56
CA ILE A 89 2.77 15.65 2.52
C ILE A 89 1.50 14.96 2.01
N TYR A 90 1.50 14.56 0.74
CA TYR A 90 0.37 13.86 0.12
C TYR A 90 0.07 12.52 0.77
N LYS A 91 -1.20 12.12 0.79
CA LYS A 91 -1.60 10.78 1.21
C LYS A 91 -1.27 9.80 0.08
N MET A 92 -0.67 8.67 0.41
CA MET A 92 -0.40 7.60 -0.54
C MET A 92 -1.66 6.77 -0.80
N ARG A 93 -1.85 6.36 -2.04
CA ARG A 93 -2.84 5.36 -2.46
C ARG A 93 -2.13 4.13 -3.03
N TYR A 94 -2.70 2.95 -2.81
CA TYR A 94 -2.22 1.73 -3.43
C TYR A 94 -2.38 1.81 -4.96
N ASP A 95 -1.35 1.42 -5.71
CA ASP A 95 -1.42 1.34 -7.18
C ASP A 95 -1.08 -0.07 -7.64
N LEU A 96 -2.03 -0.73 -8.31
CA LEU A 96 -1.84 -2.10 -8.80
C LEU A 96 -0.79 -2.18 -9.91
N THR A 97 -0.59 -1.10 -10.68
CA THR A 97 0.45 -1.06 -11.73
C THR A 97 1.84 -1.12 -11.10
N LEU A 98 2.05 -0.41 -9.98
CA LEU A 98 3.31 -0.44 -9.24
C LEU A 98 3.51 -1.78 -8.51
N GLU A 99 2.42 -2.44 -8.08
CA GLU A 99 2.50 -3.82 -7.58
C GLU A 99 2.98 -4.78 -8.66
N GLU A 100 2.39 -4.73 -9.86
CA GLU A 100 2.80 -5.61 -10.97
C GLU A 100 4.27 -5.41 -11.35
N GLU A 101 4.73 -4.17 -11.45
CA GLU A 101 6.14 -3.84 -11.71
C GLU A 101 7.06 -4.39 -10.61
N ALA A 102 6.69 -4.15 -9.35
CA ALA A 102 7.50 -4.58 -8.22
C ALA A 102 7.46 -6.11 -8.05
N GLN A 103 6.33 -6.76 -8.30
CA GLN A 103 6.18 -8.22 -8.29
C GLN A 103 7.06 -8.86 -9.37
N ALA A 104 7.00 -8.34 -10.60
CA ALA A 104 7.82 -8.81 -11.71
C ALA A 104 9.33 -8.73 -11.40
N TYR A 105 9.75 -7.71 -10.64
CA TYR A 105 11.14 -7.62 -10.19
C TYR A 105 11.47 -8.65 -9.10
N VAL A 106 10.66 -8.77 -8.05
CA VAL A 106 10.95 -9.69 -6.93
C VAL A 106 10.80 -11.17 -7.29
N ASP A 107 10.03 -11.51 -8.33
CA ASP A 107 9.93 -12.87 -8.89
C ASP A 107 11.30 -13.40 -9.38
N SER A 108 12.24 -12.52 -9.70
CA SER A 108 13.62 -12.89 -10.04
C SER A 108 14.50 -13.20 -8.82
N CYS A 109 13.95 -13.13 -7.60
CA CYS A 109 14.64 -13.25 -6.32
C CYS A 109 15.90 -12.37 -6.21
N PRO A 110 15.79 -11.04 -6.42
CA PRO A 110 16.93 -10.14 -6.40
C PRO A 110 17.49 -9.95 -4.99
N ARG A 111 18.77 -9.62 -4.90
CA ARG A 111 19.47 -9.29 -3.63
C ARG A 111 19.58 -7.79 -3.36
N GLY A 112 19.02 -6.95 -4.22
CA GLY A 112 19.15 -5.50 -4.16
C GLY A 112 18.19 -4.80 -5.12
N GLY A 113 18.25 -3.47 -5.17
CA GLY A 113 17.35 -2.68 -5.99
C GLY A 113 17.58 -2.86 -7.49
N SER A 114 16.52 -2.71 -8.28
CA SER A 114 16.57 -2.71 -9.74
C SER A 114 17.31 -1.49 -10.28
N ALA A 115 17.86 -1.61 -11.48
CA ALA A 115 18.57 -0.51 -12.14
C ALA A 115 17.59 0.64 -12.48
N LEU A 116 17.99 1.90 -12.28
CA LEU A 116 17.11 3.05 -12.59
C LEU A 116 16.59 3.07 -14.03
N SER A 117 17.38 2.54 -14.98
CA SER A 117 16.97 2.43 -16.38
C SER A 117 15.80 1.47 -16.61
N THR A 118 15.54 0.53 -15.71
CA THR A 118 14.41 -0.42 -15.81
C THR A 118 13.13 0.14 -15.17
N ARG A 119 13.21 1.27 -14.47
CA ARG A 119 12.12 1.90 -13.72
C ARG A 119 12.13 3.42 -13.82
N PRO A 120 11.98 3.99 -15.03
CA PRO A 120 12.16 5.41 -15.26
C PRO A 120 11.08 6.30 -14.62
N GLN A 121 9.97 5.73 -14.16
CA GLN A 121 8.82 6.46 -13.62
C GLN A 121 8.50 6.12 -12.15
N SER A 122 9.30 5.25 -11.53
CA SER A 122 9.00 4.65 -10.22
C SER A 122 10.22 4.69 -9.28
N GLY A 123 9.96 5.09 -8.04
CA GLY A 123 10.90 4.90 -6.94
C GLY A 123 10.89 3.45 -6.46
N GLU A 124 11.90 3.03 -5.70
CA GLU A 124 11.97 1.66 -5.17
C GLU A 124 12.64 1.66 -3.81
N ASN A 125 12.02 0.96 -2.87
CA ASN A 125 12.63 0.49 -1.63
C ASN A 125 12.63 -1.03 -1.68
N ILE A 126 13.75 -1.67 -1.36
CA ILE A 126 13.84 -3.14 -1.24
C ILE A 126 14.24 -3.51 0.18
N GLU A 127 13.61 -4.56 0.70
CA GLU A 127 13.98 -5.21 1.95
C GLU A 127 14.07 -6.71 1.66
N VAL A 128 15.16 -7.36 2.05
CA VAL A 128 15.40 -8.77 1.79
C VAL A 128 15.57 -9.47 3.14
N ASN A 129 14.57 -10.25 3.53
CA ASN A 129 14.67 -11.10 4.71
C ASN A 129 15.25 -12.47 4.32
N PRO A 130 16.36 -12.93 4.93
CA PRO A 130 16.92 -14.26 4.64
C PRO A 130 16.04 -15.41 5.15
N SER A 131 15.08 -15.14 6.03
CA SER A 131 14.14 -16.14 6.54
C SER A 131 13.12 -16.53 5.47
N GLN A 132 12.98 -17.83 5.24
CA GLN A 132 11.97 -18.40 4.34
C GLN A 132 10.66 -18.76 5.07
N THR A 133 10.60 -18.52 6.37
CA THR A 133 9.44 -18.87 7.22
C THR A 133 8.76 -17.63 7.83
N ILE A 134 9.15 -16.43 7.40
CA ILE A 134 8.46 -15.20 7.79
C ILE A 134 7.18 -15.05 6.97
N SER A 135 6.04 -14.82 7.63
CA SER A 135 4.79 -14.55 6.92
C SER A 135 4.84 -13.18 6.26
N CYS A 136 4.12 -12.97 5.13
CA CYS A 136 4.17 -11.67 4.45
C CYS A 136 3.75 -10.52 5.36
N LEU A 137 2.78 -10.76 6.25
CA LEU A 137 2.29 -9.72 7.15
C LEU A 137 3.39 -9.27 8.11
N VAL A 138 4.10 -10.22 8.72
CA VAL A 138 5.22 -9.93 9.61
C VAL A 138 6.37 -9.29 8.82
N ALA A 139 6.60 -9.69 7.58
CA ALA A 139 7.59 -9.05 6.72
C ALA A 139 7.24 -7.58 6.42
N VAL A 140 5.96 -7.25 6.26
CA VAL A 140 5.47 -5.87 6.01
C VAL A 140 5.48 -4.99 7.26
N GLU A 141 5.29 -5.58 8.44
CA GLU A 141 5.23 -4.81 9.69
C GLU A 141 6.60 -4.50 10.30
N ASN A 142 7.65 -5.20 9.87
CA ASN A 142 9.01 -5.02 10.36
C ASN A 142 9.87 -4.12 9.45
N VAL A 143 9.25 -3.24 8.68
CA VAL A 143 9.90 -2.28 7.76
C VAL A 143 10.14 -0.94 8.44
#